data_AF-A0A2G7SVM2-F1
#
_entry.id   AF-A0A2G7SVM2-F1
#
_cell.length_a   1.000
_cell.length_b   1.000
_cell.length_c   1.000
_cell.angle_alpha   90.00
_cell.angle_beta   90.00
_cell.angle_gamma   90.00
#
_symmetry.space_group_name_H-M   'P 1'
#
loop_
_entity.id
_entity.type
_entity.pdbx_description
1 polymer ?
#
loop_
_entity_poly.entity_id
_entity_poly.type
_entity_poly.pdbx_seq_one_letter_code
_entity_poly.pdbx_strand_id
1 'polypeptide(L)'
;MQMTPLIAIHMSAALGATATGAIALLARRQAAVHPRLHRAAGYAFVTLMVCAAVSACFIRDYRLPNWAGYTPVHLLVPLTFAGLGRSFWHLYHGNIAGHRKIMRSVYIGACVVAGLFTLLPGRYLGDLLWQQLGLA
;
A
#
# COMPACT_ATOMS: atom_id res chain seq x y z
N MET A 1 3.84 7.67 18.09
CA MET A 1 4.52 6.36 17.98
C MET A 1 6.02 6.59 17.92
N GLN A 2 6.83 5.70 18.47
CA GLN A 2 8.28 5.71 18.28
C GLN A 2 8.66 4.88 17.05
N MET A 3 9.75 5.20 16.37
CA MET A 3 10.25 4.43 15.23
C MET A 3 10.86 3.11 15.69
N THR A 4 10.10 2.03 15.56
CA THR A 4 10.57 0.67 15.80
C THR A 4 11.08 0.02 14.51
N PRO A 5 11.91 -1.03 14.58
CA PRO A 5 12.30 -1.80 13.40
C PRO A 5 11.10 -2.30 12.58
N LEU A 6 10.02 -2.70 13.25
CA LEU A 6 8.78 -3.13 12.60
C LEU A 6 8.14 -2.01 11.77
N ILE A 7 8.04 -0.80 12.34
CA ILE A 7 7.50 0.38 11.64
C ILE A 7 8.41 0.78 10.48
N ALA A 8 9.74 0.71 10.64
CA ALA A 8 10.70 1.00 9.58
C ALA A 8 10.58 0.02 8.41
N ILE A 9 10.40 -1.27 8.68
CA ILE A 9 10.14 -2.31 7.65
C ILE A 9 8.83 -2.01 6.93
N HIS A 10 7.76 -1.77 7.67
CA HIS A 10 6.44 -1.45 7.10
C HIS A 10 6.51 -0.22 6.20
N MET A 11 7.10 0.87 6.70
CA MET A 11 7.23 2.14 5.98
C MET A 11 8.06 1.99 4.72
N SER A 12 9.22 1.33 4.81
CA SER A 12 10.07 1.07 3.64
C SER A 12 9.35 0.24 2.58
N ALA A 13 8.62 -0.80 3.00
CA ALA A 13 7.83 -1.63 2.11
C ALA A 13 6.68 -0.84 1.45
N ALA A 14 5.96 -0.03 2.22
CA ALA A 14 4.86 0.80 1.72
C ALA A 14 5.32 1.86 0.71
N LEU A 15 6.46 2.53 0.98
CA LEU A 15 7.06 3.50 0.05
C LEU A 15 7.54 2.82 -1.24
N GLY A 16 8.26 1.70 -1.11
CA GLY A 16 8.74 0.93 -2.27
C GLY A 16 7.58 0.39 -3.12
N ALA A 17 6.51 -0.08 -2.48
CA ALA A 17 5.31 -0.53 -3.20
C ALA A 17 4.61 0.63 -3.91
N THR A 18 4.51 1.79 -3.29
CA THR A 18 3.93 2.97 -3.94
C THR A 18 4.69 3.31 -5.22
N ALA A 19 6.03 3.32 -5.16
CA ALA A 19 6.87 3.57 -6.34
C ALA A 19 6.73 2.48 -7.41
N THR A 20 6.92 1.21 -7.04
CA THR A 20 6.86 0.08 -7.99
C THR A 20 5.46 -0.14 -8.57
N GLY A 21 4.40 0.11 -7.80
CA GLY A 21 3.02 0.08 -8.26
C GLY A 21 2.73 1.17 -9.30
N ALA A 22 3.22 2.40 -9.07
CA ALA A 22 3.11 3.48 -10.04
C ALA A 22 3.80 3.09 -11.37
N ILE A 23 5.03 2.57 -11.28
CA ILE A 23 5.80 2.09 -12.44
C ILE A 23 5.03 0.98 -13.18
N ALA A 24 4.50 -0.01 -12.45
CA ALA A 24 3.75 -1.12 -13.05
C ALA A 24 2.49 -0.63 -13.79
N LEU A 25 1.77 0.36 -13.24
CA LEU A 25 0.59 0.95 -13.86
C LEU A 25 0.93 1.79 -15.10
N LEU A 26 2.00 2.60 -15.03
CA LEU A 26 2.47 3.42 -16.13
C LEU A 26 3.02 2.58 -17.29
N ALA A 27 3.74 1.50 -17.00
CA ALA A 27 4.30 0.58 -18.00
C ALA A 27 3.24 -0.18 -18.83
N ARG A 28 1.96 -0.06 -18.48
CA ARG A 28 0.81 -0.61 -19.26
C ARG A 28 -0.23 0.45 -19.61
N ARG A 29 0.12 1.73 -19.55
CA ARG A 29 -0.70 2.81 -20.11
C ARG A 29 -0.60 2.73 -21.64
N GLN A 30 -1.69 3.02 -22.34
CA GLN A 30 -1.81 2.75 -23.78
C GLN A 30 -0.70 3.40 -24.65
N ALA A 31 -0.13 4.51 -24.21
CA ALA A 31 0.98 5.20 -24.91
C ALA A 31 2.38 4.60 -24.63
N ALA A 32 2.56 3.78 -23.59
CA ALA A 32 3.86 3.22 -23.17
C ALA A 32 3.67 1.76 -22.72
N VAL A 33 3.81 0.81 -23.66
CA VAL A 33 3.65 -0.62 -23.38
C VAL A 33 5.04 -1.25 -23.21
N HIS A 34 5.42 -1.51 -21.96
CA HIS A 34 6.65 -2.23 -21.60
C HIS A 34 6.31 -3.49 -20.80
N PRO A 35 6.01 -4.63 -21.46
CA PRO A 35 5.51 -5.83 -20.79
C PRO A 35 6.47 -6.41 -19.75
N ARG A 36 7.78 -6.38 -20.04
CA ARG A 36 8.82 -6.87 -19.12
C ARG A 36 8.91 -5.99 -17.86
N LEU A 37 8.91 -4.66 -18.03
CA LEU A 37 8.92 -3.71 -16.93
C LEU A 37 7.67 -3.83 -16.07
N HIS A 38 6.49 -3.97 -16.68
CA HIS A 38 5.25 -4.18 -15.96
C HIS A 38 5.29 -5.43 -15.07
N ARG A 39 5.83 -6.55 -15.59
CA ARG A 39 5.96 -7.79 -14.80
C ARG A 39 6.97 -7.64 -13.67
N ALA A 40 8.15 -7.09 -13.94
CA ALA A 40 9.18 -6.88 -12.92
C ALA A 40 8.68 -5.96 -11.80
N ALA A 41 8.15 -4.79 -12.16
CA ALA A 41 7.57 -3.84 -11.21
C ALA A 41 6.33 -4.40 -10.51
N GLY A 42 5.50 -5.18 -11.22
CA GLY A 42 4.32 -5.85 -10.66
C GLY A 42 4.69 -6.90 -9.60
N TYR A 43 5.71 -7.72 -9.84
CA TYR A 43 6.20 -8.66 -8.83
C TYR A 43 6.79 -7.94 -7.62
N ALA A 44 7.62 -6.90 -7.85
CA ALA A 44 8.16 -6.09 -6.76
C ALA A 44 7.03 -5.45 -5.92
N PHE A 45 6.03 -4.86 -6.58
CA PHE A 45 4.84 -4.29 -5.94
C PHE A 45 4.12 -5.31 -5.06
N VAL A 46 3.81 -6.50 -5.60
CA VAL A 46 3.08 -7.55 -4.86
C VAL A 46 3.87 -8.00 -3.64
N THR A 47 5.17 -8.27 -3.79
CA THR A 47 6.04 -8.67 -2.67
C THR A 47 6.07 -7.60 -1.58
N LEU A 48 6.28 -6.34 -1.95
CA LEU A 48 6.32 -5.24 -1.00
C LEU A 48 4.96 -5.01 -0.33
N MET A 49 3.84 -5.23 -1.03
CA MET A 49 2.51 -5.18 -0.42
C MET A 49 2.24 -6.30 0.56
N VAL A 50 2.74 -7.51 0.30
CA VAL A 50 2.68 -8.60 1.29
C VAL A 50 3.51 -8.23 2.51
N CYS A 51 4.75 -7.74 2.34
CA CYS A 51 5.58 -7.30 3.47
C CYS A 51 4.92 -6.19 4.30
N ALA A 52 4.36 -5.18 3.64
CA ALA A 52 3.66 -4.08 4.30
C ALA A 52 2.39 -4.57 5.03
N ALA A 53 1.57 -5.42 4.40
CA ALA A 53 0.33 -5.92 5.00
C ALA A 53 0.62 -6.85 6.19
N VAL A 54 1.61 -7.74 6.09
CA VAL A 54 2.03 -8.62 7.20
C VAL A 54 2.56 -7.79 8.37
N SER A 55 3.47 -6.85 8.12
CA SER A 55 4.00 -5.99 9.18
C SER A 55 2.92 -5.13 9.84
N ALA A 56 1.92 -4.66 9.08
CA ALA A 56 0.78 -3.88 9.61
C ALA A 56 -0.06 -4.66 10.62
N CYS A 57 -0.15 -6.00 10.52
CA CYS A 57 -0.85 -6.82 11.52
C CYS A 57 -0.29 -6.67 12.94
N PHE A 58 0.97 -6.26 13.06
CA PHE A 58 1.67 -6.13 14.34
C PHE A 58 1.80 -4.68 14.82
N ILE A 59 1.41 -3.70 13.99
CA ILE A 59 1.46 -2.28 14.36
C ILE A 59 0.16 -1.92 15.11
N ARG A 60 0.31 -1.22 16.24
CA ARG A 60 -0.82 -0.78 17.07
C ARG A 60 -0.78 0.72 17.29
N ASP A 61 -1.96 1.34 17.27
CA ASP A 61 -2.15 2.74 17.62
C ASP A 61 -3.31 2.89 18.61
N TYR A 62 -2.99 3.39 19.80
CA TYR A 62 -3.96 3.65 20.86
C TYR A 62 -4.38 5.12 20.96
N ARG A 63 -3.81 6.01 20.12
CA ARG A 63 -4.08 7.46 20.15
C ARG A 63 -5.30 7.88 19.35
N LEU A 64 -5.84 6.98 18.53
CA LEU A 64 -6.99 7.21 17.66
C LEU A 64 -8.11 6.23 17.99
N PRO A 65 -9.36 6.47 17.52
CA PRO A 65 -10.43 5.49 17.65
C PRO A 65 -9.96 4.12 17.15
N ASN A 66 -9.96 3.14 18.05
CA ASN A 66 -9.37 1.83 17.81
C ASN A 66 -10.13 0.74 18.56
N TRP A 67 -9.97 -0.49 18.09
CA TRP A 67 -10.32 -1.69 18.83
C TRP A 67 -9.06 -2.51 19.09
N ALA A 68 -8.67 -2.62 20.37
CA ALA A 68 -7.44 -3.29 20.79
C ALA A 68 -6.17 -2.78 20.06
N GLY A 69 -6.09 -1.48 19.76
CA GLY A 69 -4.99 -0.85 19.04
C GLY A 69 -5.07 -0.95 17.51
N TYR A 70 -6.09 -1.63 16.95
CA TYR A 70 -6.37 -1.59 15.52
C TYR A 70 -7.26 -0.40 15.19
N THR A 71 -6.72 0.55 14.43
CA THR A 71 -7.47 1.70 13.88
C THR A 71 -8.15 1.33 12.55
N PRO A 72 -9.14 2.11 12.07
CA PRO A 72 -9.89 1.82 10.84
C PRO A 72 -9.02 1.52 9.60
N VAL A 73 -7.81 2.09 9.52
CA VAL A 73 -6.86 1.82 8.43
C VAL A 73 -6.46 0.35 8.33
N HIS A 74 -6.53 -0.42 9.42
CA HIS A 74 -6.19 -1.86 9.41
C HIS A 74 -7.18 -2.69 8.60
N LEU A 75 -8.39 -2.17 8.30
CA LEU A 75 -9.31 -2.82 7.37
C LEU A 75 -8.71 -2.96 5.96
N LEU A 76 -7.74 -2.12 5.61
CA LEU A 76 -7.04 -2.23 4.33
C LEU A 76 -6.15 -3.48 4.24
N VAL A 77 -5.74 -4.08 5.37
CA VAL A 77 -4.89 -5.28 5.40
C VAL A 77 -5.60 -6.49 4.79
N PRO A 78 -6.77 -6.96 5.31
CA PRO A 78 -7.47 -8.08 4.71
C PRO A 78 -7.96 -7.77 3.29
N LEU A 79 -8.36 -6.52 3.01
CA LEU A 79 -8.74 -6.11 1.66
C LEU A 79 -7.56 -6.19 0.67
N THR A 80 -6.35 -5.88 1.11
CA THR A 80 -5.14 -6.01 0.29
C THR A 80 -4.85 -7.47 -0.01
N PHE A 81 -4.84 -8.35 0.99
CA PHE A 81 -4.63 -9.79 0.76
C PHE A 81 -5.68 -10.39 -0.17
N ALA A 82 -6.96 -10.12 0.09
CA ALA A 82 -8.06 -10.59 -0.76
C ALA A 82 -7.95 -10.04 -2.19
N GLY A 83 -7.61 -8.76 -2.33
CA GLY A 83 -7.40 -8.12 -3.62
C GLY A 83 -6.25 -8.74 -4.40
N LEU A 84 -5.09 -8.94 -3.77
CA LEU A 84 -3.95 -9.58 -4.41
C LEU A 84 -4.28 -11.01 -4.86
N GLY A 85 -4.84 -11.85 -3.98
CA GLY A 85 -5.24 -13.21 -4.32
C GLY A 85 -6.25 -13.25 -5.49
N ARG A 86 -7.28 -12.39 -5.42
CA ARG A 86 -8.29 -12.32 -6.47
C ARG A 86 -7.75 -11.77 -7.80
N SER A 87 -6.78 -10.85 -7.77
CA SER A 87 -6.18 -10.32 -9.00
C SER A 87 -5.40 -11.40 -9.76
N PHE A 88 -4.69 -12.28 -9.06
CA PHE A 88 -3.99 -13.42 -9.66
C PHE A 88 -4.95 -14.53 -10.07
N TRP A 89 -6.03 -14.76 -9.32
CA TRP A 89 -7.11 -15.66 -9.75
C TRP A 89 -7.72 -15.22 -11.09
N HIS A 90 -8.03 -13.93 -11.26
CA HIS A 90 -8.48 -13.39 -12.54
C HIS A 90 -7.42 -13.54 -13.64
N LEU A 91 -6.14 -13.30 -13.33
CA LEU A 91 -5.05 -13.46 -14.29
C LEU A 91 -4.93 -14.92 -14.78
N TYR A 92 -5.05 -15.89 -13.86
CA TYR A 92 -5.02 -17.32 -14.17
C TYR A 92 -6.15 -17.74 -15.12
N HIS A 93 -7.36 -17.19 -14.93
CA HIS A 93 -8.51 -17.45 -15.79
C HIS A 93 -8.52 -16.59 -17.08
N GLY A 94 -7.41 -15.92 -17.42
CA GLY A 94 -7.31 -15.06 -18.59
C GLY A 94 -8.13 -13.76 -18.51
N ASN A 95 -8.74 -13.45 -17.37
CA ASN A 95 -9.52 -12.23 -17.16
C ASN A 95 -8.62 -11.03 -16.83
N ILE A 96 -7.98 -10.48 -17.87
CA ILE A 96 -7.08 -9.34 -17.77
C ILE A 96 -7.79 -8.06 -17.29
N ALA A 97 -9.05 -7.87 -17.65
CA ALA A 97 -9.86 -6.74 -17.20
C ALA A 97 -10.07 -6.78 -15.69
N GLY A 98 -10.40 -7.95 -15.15
CA GLY A 98 -10.55 -8.21 -13.71
C GLY A 98 -9.25 -7.99 -12.94
N HIS A 99 -8.14 -8.59 -13.42
CA HIS A 99 -6.81 -8.36 -12.85
C HIS A 99 -6.49 -6.85 -12.77
N ARG A 100 -6.66 -6.12 -13.88
CA ARG A 100 -6.39 -4.68 -13.96
C ARG A 100 -7.26 -3.86 -13.02
N LYS A 101 -8.58 -4.16 -12.95
CA LYS A 101 -9.51 -3.46 -12.07
C LYS A 101 -9.07 -3.60 -10.60
N ILE A 102 -8.80 -4.83 -10.17
CA ILE A 102 -8.42 -5.11 -8.78
C ILE A 102 -7.05 -4.53 -8.44
N MET A 103 -6.04 -4.69 -9.30
CA MET A 103 -4.71 -4.13 -9.02
C MET A 103 -4.75 -2.60 -8.89
N ARG A 104 -5.59 -1.91 -9.68
CA ARG A 104 -5.83 -0.47 -9.50
C ARG A 104 -6.52 -0.14 -8.18
N SER A 105 -7.56 -0.91 -7.81
CA SER A 105 -8.24 -0.72 -6.53
C SER A 105 -7.30 -0.96 -5.34
N VAL A 106 -6.45 -1.99 -5.39
CA VAL A 106 -5.43 -2.25 -4.37
C VAL A 106 -4.44 -1.10 -4.30
N TYR A 107 -3.91 -0.62 -5.44
CA TYR A 107 -2.99 0.52 -5.45
C TYR A 107 -3.62 1.79 -4.86
N ILE A 108 -4.85 2.13 -5.24
CA ILE A 108 -5.56 3.30 -4.73
C ILE A 108 -5.83 3.15 -3.23
N GLY A 109 -6.35 2.01 -2.78
CA GLY A 109 -6.67 1.79 -1.37
C GLY A 109 -5.43 1.69 -0.48
N ALA A 110 -4.50 0.81 -0.82
CA ALA A 110 -3.36 0.45 0.01
C ALA A 110 -2.17 1.42 -0.09
N CYS A 111 -2.03 2.18 -1.18
CA CYS A 111 -0.96 3.16 -1.32
C CYS A 111 -1.48 4.59 -1.14
N VAL A 112 -2.49 4.99 -1.91
CA VAL A 112 -2.96 6.39 -1.90
C VAL A 112 -3.77 6.69 -0.65
N VAL A 113 -4.86 5.95 -0.42
CA VAL A 113 -5.75 6.19 0.74
C VAL A 113 -5.00 5.93 2.05
N ALA A 114 -4.29 4.81 2.18
CA ALA A 114 -3.47 4.53 3.36
C ALA A 114 -2.38 5.59 3.58
N GLY A 115 -1.72 6.06 2.52
CA GLY A 115 -0.74 7.13 2.58
C GLY A 115 -1.35 8.44 3.11
N LEU A 116 -2.51 8.84 2.61
CA LEU A 116 -3.24 10.00 3.11
C LEU A 116 -3.59 9.88 4.60
N PHE A 117 -4.08 8.70 5.03
CA PHE A 117 -4.33 8.45 6.46
C PHE A 117 -3.07 8.54 7.32
N THR A 118 -1.91 8.20 6.77
CA THR A 118 -0.62 8.23 7.46
C THR A 118 -0.07 9.65 7.60
N LEU A 119 -0.44 10.56 6.69
CA LEU A 119 -0.03 11.97 6.68
C LEU A 119 -0.98 12.89 7.47
N LEU A 120 -2.06 12.35 8.04
CA LEU A 120 -2.94 13.12 8.93
C LEU A 120 -2.19 13.55 10.21
N PRO A 121 -2.47 14.75 10.74
CA PRO A 121 -1.91 15.19 12.02
C PRO A 121 -2.33 14.24 13.15
N GLY A 122 -1.42 13.98 14.09
CA GLY A 122 -1.55 12.99 15.15
C GLY A 122 -0.96 11.61 14.80
N ARG A 123 -0.51 11.41 13.56
CA ARG A 123 0.28 10.24 13.10
C ARG A 123 1.74 10.64 12.97
N TYR A 124 2.65 9.70 13.17
CA TYR A 124 4.10 9.98 13.18
C TYR A 124 4.61 10.72 11.93
N LEU A 125 4.32 10.21 10.72
CA LEU A 125 4.75 10.86 9.48
C LEU A 125 3.98 12.15 9.18
N GLY A 126 2.72 12.22 9.59
CA GLY A 126 1.96 13.47 9.58
C GLY A 126 2.66 14.52 10.42
N ASP A 127 2.85 14.27 11.72
CA ASP A 127 3.48 15.20 12.65
C ASP A 127 4.83 15.71 12.11
N LEU A 128 5.66 14.82 11.55
CA LEU A 128 6.92 15.19 10.90
C LEU A 128 6.73 16.13 9.69
N LEU A 129 5.80 15.80 8.79
CA LEU A 129 5.51 16.60 7.61
C LEU A 129 4.95 17.98 7.98
N TRP A 130 3.95 18.02 8.85
CA TRP A 130 3.28 19.26 9.26
C TRP A 130 4.23 20.20 10.03
N GLN A 131 5.12 19.65 10.87
CA GLN A 131 6.19 20.41 11.52
C GLN A 131 7.18 21.01 10.51
N GLN A 132 7.60 20.23 9.51
CA GLN A 132 8.49 20.73 8.44
C GLN A 132 7.84 21.82 7.58
N LEU A 133 6.51 21.77 7.43
CA LEU A 133 5.74 22.78 6.70
C LEU A 133 5.39 24.01 7.56
N GLY A 134 5.72 24.02 8.86
CA GLY A 134 5.42 25.12 9.78
C GLY A 134 3.94 25.27 10.14
N LEU A 135 3.17 24.17 10.06
CA LEU A 135 1.72 24.15 10.25
C LEU A 135 1.28 23.45 11.54
N ALA A 136 2.23 23.02 12.38
CA ALA A 136 2.02 22.29 13.64
C ALA A 136 2.92 22.82 14.76
#